data_AF-A0A9Q0YPA3-F1
#
_entry.id   AF-A0A9Q0YPA3-F1
#
_cell.length_a   1.000
_cell.length_b   1.000
_cell.length_c   1.000
_cell.angle_alpha   90.00
_cell.angle_beta   90.00
_cell.angle_gamma   90.00
#
_symmetry.space_group_name_H-M   'P 1'
#
loop_
_entity.id
_entity.type
_entity.pdbx_description
1 polymer ?
#
loop_
_entity_poly.entity_id
_entity_poly.type
_entity_poly.pdbx_seq_one_letter_code
_entity_poly.pdbx_strand_id
1 'polypeptide(L)'
;MSDTEPVDSDVEVEDLTSKFSKILERAMRKISQDLKDLDDEVRGVIDNHTKQIKDLQTKNKRLAERVSTLEEKIQDLHREKESHADQINKQERFSRRNNLRIVGFKTEAEENPIEIAKEVFTKAGVENCRIERAHRDGRVVEGRNRHILVKVSFYMDKVTLLRNSRSHLSQEGYYLTDDLTLIDLKEKRKYSREVAELYRSGTKLRFFGGRWRSSDAGDFNFVFNLELDKKGGNSNTNFKARAECLALMTSHHLLDIWRERNPCLKYFTWSSNITPGIHCRLDFFLVAKHLCHAISNVSFSPGIQSDHSFVQLTISHQSFRRGPGLWKLNNSLLNDPDFIVLITDLIENELSHTNAVFFDPCIRWDFIKFKIRQACIKFSKQKARERTRKEETILNRIASLEQSLFVCETAETRAQLREAQSELLLYYNYKLQGTIIRSRAR
;
A
#
# COMPACT_ATOMS: atom_id res chain seq x y z
N MET A 1 -6.83 -104.41 -94.57
CA MET A 1 -5.91 -103.26 -94.63
C MET A 1 -6.32 -102.34 -93.50
N SER A 2 -5.62 -102.50 -92.38
CA SER A 2 -5.63 -101.57 -91.26
C SER A 2 -4.93 -100.30 -91.70
N ASP A 3 -5.55 -99.15 -91.51
CA ASP A 3 -4.87 -97.90 -91.22
C ASP A 3 -5.90 -96.99 -90.54
N THR A 4 -6.04 -97.21 -89.24
CA THR A 4 -6.55 -96.22 -88.29
C THR A 4 -5.49 -95.14 -88.15
N GLU A 5 -5.69 -94.01 -88.83
CA GLU A 5 -4.92 -92.79 -88.59
C GLU A 5 -5.16 -92.29 -87.14
N PRO A 6 -4.10 -91.90 -86.41
CA PRO A 6 -4.23 -91.40 -85.05
C PRO A 6 -4.67 -89.93 -85.08
N VAL A 7 -5.91 -89.73 -84.65
CA VAL A 7 -6.42 -88.63 -83.81
C VAL A 7 -5.55 -87.37 -83.70
N ASP A 8 -6.00 -86.32 -84.39
CA ASP A 8 -5.56 -84.91 -84.38
C ASP A 8 -5.93 -84.16 -83.08
N SER A 9 -6.07 -84.86 -81.94
CA SER A 9 -6.59 -84.26 -80.69
C SER A 9 -5.52 -83.55 -79.85
N ASP A 10 -4.28 -84.02 -79.89
CA ASP A 10 -3.21 -83.46 -79.05
C ASP A 10 -2.74 -82.08 -79.56
N VAL A 11 -2.77 -81.87 -80.89
CA VAL A 11 -2.45 -80.58 -81.53
C VAL A 11 -3.56 -79.55 -81.30
N GLU A 12 -4.83 -79.98 -81.35
CA GLU A 12 -5.97 -79.12 -81.01
C GLU A 12 -5.99 -78.71 -79.54
N VAL A 13 -5.65 -79.63 -78.61
CA VAL A 13 -5.57 -79.34 -77.17
C VAL A 13 -4.39 -78.40 -76.87
N GLU A 14 -3.23 -78.55 -77.51
CA GLU A 14 -2.11 -77.60 -77.38
C GLU A 14 -2.46 -76.20 -77.90
N ASP A 15 -3.13 -76.09 -79.05
CA ASP A 15 -3.57 -74.80 -79.61
C ASP A 15 -4.65 -74.14 -78.74
N LEU A 16 -5.61 -74.92 -78.22
CA LEU A 16 -6.63 -74.41 -77.28
C LEU A 16 -5.98 -73.92 -75.98
N THR A 17 -5.03 -74.67 -75.44
CA THR A 17 -4.30 -74.32 -74.20
C THR A 17 -3.43 -73.08 -74.41
N SER A 18 -2.78 -72.94 -75.57
CA SER A 18 -2.02 -71.75 -75.98
C SER A 18 -2.92 -70.52 -76.13
N LYS A 19 -4.09 -70.66 -76.76
CA LYS A 19 -5.09 -69.59 -76.88
C LYS A 19 -5.63 -69.17 -75.51
N PHE A 20 -5.98 -70.12 -74.65
CA PHE A 20 -6.46 -69.84 -73.30
C PHE A 20 -5.40 -69.16 -72.43
N SER A 21 -4.14 -69.61 -72.51
CA SER A 21 -3.01 -69.00 -71.80
C SER A 21 -2.76 -67.56 -72.26
N LYS A 22 -2.83 -67.29 -73.58
CA LYS A 22 -2.74 -65.91 -74.12
C LYS A 22 -3.89 -65.01 -73.65
N ILE A 23 -5.10 -65.54 -73.53
CA ILE A 23 -6.27 -64.80 -73.00
C ILE A 23 -6.05 -64.51 -71.51
N LEU A 24 -5.61 -65.51 -70.74
CA LEU A 24 -5.32 -65.38 -69.32
C LEU A 24 -4.23 -64.33 -69.06
N GLU A 25 -3.13 -64.35 -69.81
CA GLU A 25 -2.08 -63.35 -69.72
C GLU A 25 -2.57 -61.93 -70.07
N ARG A 26 -3.47 -61.79 -71.05
CA ARG A 26 -4.07 -60.47 -71.36
C ARG A 26 -4.97 -59.99 -70.21
N ALA A 27 -5.77 -60.88 -69.64
CA ALA A 27 -6.63 -60.56 -68.49
C ALA A 27 -5.78 -60.17 -67.26
N MET A 28 -4.72 -60.94 -66.97
CA MET A 28 -3.79 -60.63 -65.88
C MET A 28 -3.04 -59.32 -66.11
N ARG A 29 -2.59 -59.03 -67.35
CA ARG A 29 -1.98 -57.73 -67.70
C ARG A 29 -2.95 -56.57 -67.49
N LYS A 30 -4.22 -56.74 -67.89
CA LYS A 30 -5.26 -55.72 -67.69
C LYS A 30 -5.53 -55.47 -66.20
N ILE A 31 -5.75 -56.53 -65.42
CA ILE A 31 -5.94 -56.43 -63.96
C ILE A 31 -4.72 -55.77 -63.30
N SER A 32 -3.51 -56.13 -63.73
CA SER A 32 -2.29 -55.52 -63.18
C SER A 32 -2.15 -54.04 -63.55
N GLN A 33 -2.72 -53.59 -64.68
CA GLN A 33 -2.76 -52.18 -65.06
C GLN A 33 -3.84 -51.44 -64.25
N ASP A 34 -5.04 -51.99 -64.17
CA ASP A 34 -6.14 -51.43 -63.39
C ASP A 34 -5.76 -51.28 -61.90
N LEU A 35 -5.01 -52.25 -61.35
CA LEU A 35 -4.46 -52.18 -59.99
C LEU A 35 -3.40 -51.07 -59.81
N LYS A 36 -2.60 -50.79 -60.86
CA LYS A 36 -1.62 -49.69 -60.82
C LYS A 36 -2.33 -48.34 -60.88
N ASP A 37 -3.30 -48.19 -61.78
CA ASP A 37 -4.06 -46.95 -61.92
C ASP A 37 -4.82 -46.64 -60.62
N LEU A 38 -5.37 -47.67 -59.96
CA LEU A 38 -6.00 -47.54 -58.64
C LEU A 38 -5.01 -47.18 -57.53
N ASP A 39 -3.80 -47.77 -57.52
CA ASP A 39 -2.74 -47.40 -56.54
C ASP A 39 -2.34 -45.93 -56.68
N ASP A 40 -2.20 -45.45 -57.92
CA ASP A 40 -1.84 -44.06 -58.22
C ASP A 40 -2.96 -43.09 -57.80
N GLU A 41 -4.24 -43.43 -58.05
CA GLU A 41 -5.39 -42.62 -57.61
C GLU A 41 -5.47 -42.56 -56.07
N VAL A 42 -5.36 -43.71 -55.41
CA VAL A 42 -5.37 -43.79 -53.93
C VAL A 42 -4.21 -42.99 -53.34
N ARG A 43 -3.00 -43.10 -53.92
CA ARG A 43 -1.84 -42.30 -53.49
C ARG A 43 -2.10 -40.81 -53.63
N GLY A 44 -2.70 -40.37 -54.74
CA GLY A 44 -3.08 -38.97 -54.95
C GLY A 44 -4.08 -38.44 -53.91
N VAL A 45 -5.09 -39.24 -53.55
CA VAL A 45 -6.05 -38.89 -52.50
C VAL A 45 -5.37 -38.83 -51.13
N ILE A 46 -4.50 -39.80 -50.82
CA ILE A 46 -3.72 -39.82 -49.56
C ILE A 46 -2.83 -38.58 -49.45
N ASP A 47 -2.15 -38.19 -50.52
CA ASP A 47 -1.29 -37.01 -50.54
C ASP A 47 -2.10 -35.71 -50.32
N ASN A 48 -3.27 -35.60 -50.95
CA ASN A 48 -4.16 -34.46 -50.78
C ASN A 48 -4.70 -34.36 -49.34
N HIS A 49 -5.20 -35.47 -48.78
CA HIS A 49 -5.64 -35.52 -47.39
C HIS A 49 -4.50 -35.23 -46.41
N THR A 50 -3.29 -35.76 -46.67
CA THR A 50 -2.10 -35.48 -45.86
C THR A 50 -1.77 -33.99 -45.85
N LYS A 51 -1.91 -33.31 -47.00
CA LYS A 51 -1.72 -31.85 -47.09
C LYS A 51 -2.78 -31.10 -46.29
N GLN A 52 -4.06 -31.45 -46.41
CA GLN A 52 -5.14 -30.83 -45.65
C GLN A 52 -4.97 -31.02 -44.13
N ILE A 53 -4.55 -32.21 -43.69
CA ILE A 53 -4.27 -32.49 -42.28
C ILE A 53 -3.13 -31.59 -41.77
N LYS A 54 -2.04 -31.45 -42.54
CA LYS A 54 -0.93 -30.55 -42.18
C LYS A 54 -1.37 -29.09 -42.07
N ASP A 55 -2.21 -28.63 -43.00
CA ASP A 55 -2.76 -27.26 -42.97
C ASP A 55 -3.65 -27.04 -41.74
N LEU A 56 -4.51 -28.01 -41.40
CA LEU A 56 -5.36 -27.97 -40.21
C LEU A 56 -4.53 -28.00 -38.93
N GLN A 57 -3.49 -28.84 -38.85
CA GLN A 57 -2.56 -28.87 -37.72
C GLN A 57 -1.87 -27.52 -37.52
N THR A 58 -1.44 -26.88 -38.60
CA THR A 58 -0.80 -25.56 -38.56
C THR A 58 -1.78 -24.47 -38.09
N LYS A 59 -3.03 -24.50 -38.59
CA LYS A 59 -4.10 -23.60 -38.14
C LYS A 59 -4.43 -23.81 -36.67
N ASN A 60 -4.55 -25.05 -36.20
CA ASN A 60 -4.82 -25.38 -34.80
C ASN A 60 -3.70 -24.89 -33.88
N LYS A 61 -2.43 -25.06 -34.28
CA LYS A 61 -1.29 -24.51 -33.53
C LYS A 61 -1.39 -22.99 -33.40
N ARG A 62 -1.65 -22.28 -34.52
CA ARG A 62 -1.81 -20.82 -34.53
C ARG A 62 -3.00 -20.35 -33.68
N LEU A 63 -4.10 -21.10 -33.69
CA LEU A 63 -5.26 -20.81 -32.84
C LEU A 63 -4.95 -21.02 -31.36
N ALA A 64 -4.25 -22.10 -31.00
CA ALA A 64 -3.84 -22.36 -29.63
C ALA A 64 -2.91 -21.25 -29.08
N GLU A 65 -1.93 -20.82 -29.87
CA GLU A 65 -1.06 -19.69 -29.53
C GLU A 65 -1.88 -18.41 -29.31
N ARG A 66 -2.84 -18.12 -30.21
CA ARG A 66 -3.72 -16.95 -30.08
C ARG A 66 -4.59 -17.00 -28.83
N VAL A 67 -5.14 -18.17 -28.48
CA VAL A 67 -5.94 -18.36 -27.26
C VAL A 67 -5.08 -18.09 -26.03
N SER A 68 -3.87 -18.65 -25.96
CA SER A 68 -2.93 -18.40 -24.86
C SER A 68 -2.64 -16.91 -24.69
N THR A 69 -2.36 -16.19 -25.78
CA THR A 69 -2.11 -14.74 -25.71
C THR A 69 -3.35 -13.95 -25.27
N LEU A 70 -4.55 -14.37 -25.68
CA LEU A 70 -5.79 -13.71 -25.26
C LEU A 70 -6.08 -13.95 -23.77
N GLU A 71 -5.82 -15.15 -23.27
CA GLU A 71 -5.96 -15.47 -21.84
C GLU A 71 -5.03 -14.61 -20.98
N GLU A 72 -3.76 -14.46 -21.38
CA GLU A 72 -2.80 -13.57 -20.72
C GLU A 72 -3.29 -12.12 -20.70
N LYS A 73 -3.76 -11.61 -21.85
CA LYS A 73 -4.31 -10.25 -21.94
C LYS A 73 -5.55 -10.05 -21.08
N ILE A 74 -6.43 -11.05 -20.98
CA ILE A 74 -7.61 -10.98 -20.11
C ILE A 74 -7.18 -10.90 -18.64
N GLN A 75 -6.17 -11.67 -18.24
CA GLN A 75 -5.63 -11.59 -16.88
C GLN A 75 -5.00 -10.23 -16.59
N ASP A 76 -4.23 -9.67 -17.53
CA ASP A 76 -3.66 -8.32 -17.42
C ASP A 76 -4.75 -7.25 -17.27
N LEU A 77 -5.75 -7.28 -18.15
CA LEU A 77 -6.87 -6.34 -18.11
C LEU A 77 -7.67 -6.44 -16.80
N HIS A 78 -7.84 -7.65 -16.25
CA HIS A 78 -8.44 -7.82 -14.93
C HIS A 78 -7.60 -7.18 -13.81
N ARG A 79 -6.28 -7.38 -13.82
CA ARG A 79 -5.37 -6.73 -12.86
C ARG A 79 -5.42 -5.21 -12.96
N GLU A 80 -5.41 -4.66 -14.17
CA GLU A 80 -5.51 -3.21 -14.39
C GLU A 80 -6.85 -2.65 -13.92
N LYS A 81 -7.95 -3.33 -14.23
CA LYS A 81 -9.29 -2.95 -13.78
C LYS A 81 -9.38 -2.90 -12.26
N GLU A 82 -8.85 -3.89 -11.55
CA GLU A 82 -8.80 -3.90 -10.08
C GLU A 82 -7.96 -2.73 -9.55
N SER A 83 -6.77 -2.50 -10.13
CA SER A 83 -5.89 -1.39 -9.76
C SER A 83 -6.58 -0.03 -9.93
N HIS A 84 -7.25 0.18 -11.06
CA HIS A 84 -8.00 1.40 -11.33
C HIS A 84 -9.20 1.55 -10.39
N ALA A 85 -9.94 0.48 -10.09
CA ALA A 85 -11.04 0.51 -9.13
C ALA A 85 -10.56 0.96 -7.74
N ASP A 86 -9.41 0.46 -7.29
CA ASP A 86 -8.79 0.87 -6.02
C ASP A 86 -8.37 2.34 -6.02
N GLN A 87 -7.78 2.82 -7.13
CA GLN A 87 -7.40 4.23 -7.29
C GLN A 87 -8.61 5.16 -7.29
N ILE A 88 -9.68 4.80 -8.01
CA ILE A 88 -10.94 5.55 -8.05
C ILE A 88 -11.54 5.65 -6.64
N ASN A 89 -11.67 4.51 -5.94
CA ASN A 89 -12.20 4.51 -4.58
C ASN A 89 -11.33 5.33 -3.62
N LYS A 90 -10.00 5.30 -3.79
CA LYS A 90 -9.08 6.13 -3.01
C LYS A 90 -9.30 7.62 -3.26
N GLN A 91 -9.43 8.05 -4.52
CA GLN A 91 -9.70 9.46 -4.86
C GLN A 91 -11.07 9.90 -4.33
N GLU A 92 -12.08 9.03 -4.43
CA GLU A 92 -13.41 9.30 -3.90
C GLU A 92 -13.38 9.49 -2.37
N ARG A 93 -12.64 8.65 -1.63
CA ARG A 93 -12.43 8.84 -0.18
C ARG A 93 -11.80 10.21 0.15
N PHE A 94 -10.81 10.65 -0.64
CA PHE A 94 -10.21 11.98 -0.45
C PHE A 94 -11.22 13.10 -0.67
N SER A 95 -12.03 13.00 -1.72
CA SER A 95 -13.10 13.96 -2.03
C SER A 95 -14.16 14.03 -0.92
N ARG A 96 -14.54 12.88 -0.36
CA ARG A 96 -15.52 12.76 0.73
C ARG A 96 -14.94 13.00 2.13
N ARG A 97 -13.64 13.28 2.26
CA ARG A 97 -12.96 13.35 3.55
C ARG A 97 -13.61 14.32 4.53
N ASN A 98 -14.13 15.44 4.04
CA ASN A 98 -14.80 16.45 4.87
C ASN A 98 -16.33 16.38 4.79
N ASN A 99 -16.87 15.32 4.17
CA ASN A 99 -18.31 15.12 4.09
C ASN A 99 -18.81 14.32 5.29
N LEU A 100 -20.01 14.64 5.75
CA LEU A 100 -20.75 13.87 6.74
C LEU A 100 -22.25 13.94 6.42
N ARG A 101 -23.02 13.04 7.01
CA ARG A 101 -24.45 12.91 6.78
C ARG A 101 -25.23 13.09 8.07
N ILE A 102 -26.29 13.89 8.00
CA ILE A 102 -27.34 13.94 9.01
C ILE A 102 -28.45 13.00 8.55
N VAL A 103 -28.73 11.98 9.36
CA VAL A 103 -29.69 10.92 9.05
C VAL A 103 -30.85 10.99 10.01
N GLY A 104 -32.09 10.86 9.52
CA GLY A 104 -33.31 10.88 10.34
C GLY A 104 -33.95 12.25 10.52
N PHE A 105 -33.29 13.35 10.14
CA PHE A 105 -33.84 14.70 10.26
C PHE A 105 -35.08 14.88 9.39
N LYS A 106 -36.21 15.30 9.97
CA LYS A 106 -37.52 15.41 9.28
C LYS A 106 -37.42 16.32 8.06
N THR A 107 -38.03 15.92 6.93
CA THR A 107 -38.06 16.75 5.72
C THR A 107 -39.26 17.69 5.76
N GLU A 108 -39.01 18.98 5.57
CA GLU A 108 -40.03 20.03 5.55
C GLU A 108 -40.04 20.77 4.20
N ALA A 109 -41.18 21.38 3.87
CA ALA A 109 -41.28 22.24 2.69
C ALA A 109 -40.47 23.52 2.92
N GLU A 110 -39.68 23.94 1.92
CA GLU A 110 -38.87 25.16 1.96
C GLU A 110 -37.83 25.25 3.10
N GLU A 111 -37.25 24.11 3.48
CA GLU A 111 -36.18 24.06 4.48
C GLU A 111 -34.83 24.60 3.96
N ASN A 112 -34.00 25.10 4.87
CA ASN A 112 -32.62 25.47 4.60
C ASN A 112 -31.64 24.45 5.24
N PRO A 113 -31.07 23.52 4.46
CA PRO A 113 -30.17 22.49 4.99
C PRO A 113 -28.90 23.04 5.65
N ILE A 114 -28.46 24.25 5.30
CA ILE A 114 -27.29 24.88 5.92
C ILE A 114 -27.61 25.29 7.35
N GLU A 115 -28.76 25.94 7.57
CA GLU A 115 -29.17 26.38 8.91
C GLU A 115 -29.48 25.18 9.80
N ILE A 116 -30.15 24.16 9.27
CA ILE A 116 -30.35 22.87 9.97
C ILE A 116 -29.01 22.28 10.39
N ALA A 117 -28.02 22.23 9.48
CA ALA A 117 -26.72 21.66 9.79
C ALA A 117 -25.98 22.48 10.87
N LYS A 118 -26.06 23.81 10.85
CA LYS A 118 -25.49 24.67 11.90
C LYS A 118 -26.11 24.37 13.26
N GLU A 119 -27.44 24.27 13.35
CA GLU A 119 -28.13 23.95 14.61
C GLU A 119 -27.68 22.58 15.15
N VAL A 120 -27.66 21.56 14.29
CA VAL A 120 -27.21 20.21 14.66
C VAL A 120 -25.75 20.22 15.13
N PHE A 121 -24.87 20.99 14.49
CA PHE A 121 -23.45 21.07 14.84
C PHE A 121 -23.21 21.80 16.17
N THR A 122 -23.96 22.86 16.43
CA THR A 122 -23.95 23.53 17.74
C THR A 122 -24.39 22.57 18.84
N LYS A 123 -25.48 21.82 18.65
CA LYS A 123 -25.91 20.78 19.62
C LYS A 123 -24.83 19.69 19.81
N ALA A 124 -24.13 19.31 18.75
CA ALA A 124 -23.02 18.36 18.80
C ALA A 124 -21.72 18.93 19.40
N GLY A 125 -21.72 20.18 19.88
CA GLY A 125 -20.60 20.80 20.59
C GLY A 125 -19.54 21.44 19.69
N VAL A 126 -19.89 21.79 18.45
CA VAL A 126 -19.02 22.60 17.56
C VAL A 126 -19.77 23.86 17.16
N GLU A 127 -19.54 24.92 17.93
CA GLU A 127 -20.06 26.25 17.62
C GLU A 127 -19.35 26.84 16.39
N ASN A 128 -20.08 27.60 15.57
CA ASN A 128 -19.56 28.32 14.40
C ASN A 128 -18.83 27.44 13.36
N CYS A 129 -19.25 26.18 13.19
CA CYS A 129 -18.66 25.30 12.19
C CYS A 129 -18.82 25.89 10.77
N ARG A 130 -17.70 25.99 10.03
CA ARG A 130 -17.70 26.51 8.66
C ARG A 130 -18.17 25.45 7.68
N ILE A 131 -19.39 25.62 7.17
CA ILE A 131 -20.03 24.74 6.19
C ILE A 131 -19.78 25.28 4.78
N GLU A 132 -19.22 24.46 3.89
CA GLU A 132 -19.07 24.80 2.47
C GLU A 132 -20.35 24.57 1.68
N ARG A 133 -21.05 23.46 1.98
CA ARG A 133 -22.28 23.06 1.31
C ARG A 133 -23.11 22.13 2.18
N ALA A 134 -24.43 22.30 2.16
CA ALA A 134 -25.38 21.34 2.71
C ALA A 134 -26.57 21.20 1.75
N HIS A 135 -27.06 19.98 1.53
CA HIS A 135 -28.25 19.73 0.72
C HIS A 135 -28.87 18.37 1.08
N ARG A 136 -30.15 18.19 0.78
CA ARG A 136 -30.79 16.87 0.86
C ARG A 136 -30.23 15.96 -0.23
N ASP A 137 -29.93 14.73 0.15
CA ASP A 137 -29.37 13.70 -0.72
C ASP A 137 -30.35 12.54 -0.91
N GLY A 138 -30.42 12.03 -2.14
CA GLY A 138 -31.30 10.94 -2.56
C GLY A 138 -32.64 11.38 -3.19
N ARG A 139 -33.34 10.39 -3.78
CA ARG A 139 -34.66 10.56 -4.39
C ARG A 139 -35.74 10.83 -3.34
N VAL A 140 -36.74 11.62 -3.70
CA VAL A 140 -37.92 11.85 -2.85
C VAL A 140 -38.77 10.58 -2.87
N VAL A 141 -39.09 10.07 -1.68
CA VAL A 141 -39.93 8.88 -1.48
C VAL A 141 -40.90 9.22 -0.35
N GLU A 142 -42.18 8.90 -0.56
CA GLU A 142 -43.24 9.16 0.42
C GLU A 142 -42.96 8.47 1.75
N GLY A 143 -43.18 9.17 2.86
CA GLY A 143 -42.94 8.67 4.22
C GLY A 143 -41.47 8.52 4.62
N ARG A 144 -40.50 8.89 3.76
CA ARG A 144 -39.07 8.77 4.07
C ARG A 144 -38.37 10.13 4.11
N ASN A 145 -37.76 10.42 5.26
CA ASN A 145 -36.86 11.57 5.41
C ASN A 145 -35.56 11.34 4.61
N ARG A 146 -35.21 12.27 3.72
CA ARG A 146 -33.94 12.24 2.98
C ARG A 146 -32.78 12.62 3.89
N HIS A 147 -31.59 12.06 3.66
CA HIS A 147 -30.42 12.46 4.45
C HIS A 147 -29.99 13.87 4.04
N ILE A 148 -29.35 14.61 4.95
CA ILE A 148 -28.65 15.86 4.59
C ILE A 148 -27.17 15.52 4.43
N LEU A 149 -26.61 15.77 3.24
CA LEU A 149 -25.18 15.67 2.99
C LEU A 149 -24.55 17.04 3.24
N VAL A 150 -23.58 17.09 4.15
CA VAL A 150 -22.90 18.31 4.57
C VAL A 150 -21.41 18.18 4.32
N LYS A 151 -20.80 19.23 3.75
CA LYS A 151 -19.35 19.36 3.59
C LYS A 151 -18.86 20.50 4.48
N VAL A 152 -17.98 20.18 5.42
CA VAL A 152 -17.33 21.17 6.30
C VAL A 152 -15.99 21.61 5.71
N SER A 153 -15.55 22.83 6.01
CA SER A 153 -14.23 23.29 5.56
C SER A 153 -13.09 22.60 6.29
N PHE A 154 -13.25 22.33 7.58
CA PHE A 154 -12.18 21.79 8.41
C PHE A 154 -12.43 20.33 8.78
N TYR A 155 -11.44 19.49 8.50
CA TYR A 155 -11.50 18.06 8.83
C TYR A 155 -11.61 17.82 10.35
N MET A 156 -11.01 18.69 11.17
CA MET A 156 -11.06 18.55 12.63
C MET A 156 -12.48 18.76 13.17
N ASP A 157 -13.25 19.70 12.62
CA ASP A 157 -14.65 19.89 12.98
C ASP A 157 -15.45 18.62 12.75
N LYS A 158 -15.30 17.98 11.58
CA LYS A 158 -15.94 16.68 11.29
C LYS A 158 -15.57 15.62 12.33
N VAL A 159 -14.30 15.52 12.71
CA VAL A 159 -13.84 14.54 13.70
C VAL A 159 -14.49 14.79 15.06
N THR A 160 -14.53 16.05 15.51
CA THR A 160 -15.16 16.44 16.78
C THR A 160 -16.67 16.19 16.75
N LEU A 161 -17.35 16.57 15.66
CA LEU A 161 -18.78 16.32 15.46
C LEU A 161 -19.11 14.82 15.56
N LEU A 162 -18.39 13.96 14.84
CA LEU A 162 -18.63 12.51 14.88
C LEU A 162 -18.33 11.92 16.25
N ARG A 163 -17.31 12.42 16.96
CA ARG A 163 -16.95 11.96 18.31
C ARG A 163 -18.03 12.28 19.34
N ASN A 164 -18.53 13.51 19.34
CA ASN A 164 -19.49 14.00 20.34
C ASN A 164 -20.94 13.60 20.02
N SER A 165 -21.24 13.32 18.74
CA SER A 165 -22.60 13.05 18.26
C SER A 165 -23.37 12.01 19.07
N ARG A 166 -22.71 10.92 19.49
CA ARG A 166 -23.38 9.82 20.21
C ARG A 166 -23.91 10.22 21.58
N SER A 167 -23.19 11.05 22.31
CA SER A 167 -23.59 11.51 23.65
C SER A 167 -24.54 12.71 23.53
N HIS A 168 -24.19 13.70 22.72
CA HIS A 168 -24.89 14.98 22.65
C HIS A 168 -26.23 14.91 21.89
N LEU A 169 -26.35 14.02 20.91
CA LEU A 169 -27.58 13.85 20.10
C LEU A 169 -28.37 12.59 20.49
N SER A 170 -28.10 12.02 21.67
CA SER A 170 -28.71 10.76 22.11
C SER A 170 -30.24 10.82 22.27
N GLN A 171 -30.77 12.01 22.58
CA GLN A 171 -32.21 12.26 22.75
C GLN A 171 -32.91 12.71 21.46
N GLU A 172 -32.15 12.94 20.38
CA GLU A 172 -32.67 13.44 19.12
C GLU A 172 -33.13 12.28 18.21
N GLY A 173 -34.14 12.54 17.36
CA GLY A 173 -34.62 11.58 16.36
C GLY A 173 -33.69 11.41 15.15
N TYR A 174 -32.51 12.01 15.18
CA TYR A 174 -31.53 12.03 14.09
C TYR A 174 -30.12 11.84 14.61
N TYR A 175 -29.21 11.40 13.74
CA TYR A 175 -27.82 11.16 14.09
C TYR A 175 -26.85 11.55 12.98
N LEU A 176 -25.58 11.73 13.36
CA LEU A 176 -24.49 11.99 12.43
C LEU A 176 -23.78 10.70 12.04
N THR A 177 -23.45 10.56 10.76
CA THR A 177 -22.59 9.48 10.26
C THR A 177 -21.62 10.00 9.22
N ASP A 178 -20.52 9.28 9.05
CA ASP A 178 -19.55 9.52 8.00
C ASP A 178 -20.15 9.26 6.60
N ASP A 179 -19.71 10.03 5.60
CA ASP A 179 -20.06 9.85 4.17
C ASP A 179 -19.05 8.92 3.49
N LEU A 180 -19.22 7.62 3.70
CA LEU A 180 -18.36 6.59 3.12
C LEU A 180 -18.64 6.36 1.63
N THR A 181 -17.63 5.91 0.89
CA THR A 181 -17.82 5.41 -0.48
C THR A 181 -18.71 4.16 -0.47
N LEU A 182 -19.30 3.82 -1.62
CA LEU A 182 -20.19 2.66 -1.70
C LEU A 182 -19.46 1.35 -1.34
N ILE A 183 -18.22 1.20 -1.78
CA ILE A 183 -17.38 0.02 -1.49
C ILE A 183 -17.12 -0.07 0.02
N ASP A 184 -16.70 1.03 0.64
CA ASP A 184 -16.41 1.09 2.06
C ASP A 184 -17.66 0.87 2.92
N LEU A 185 -18.80 1.40 2.49
CA LEU A 185 -20.08 1.19 3.17
C LEU A 185 -20.52 -0.27 3.11
N LYS A 186 -20.37 -0.93 1.94
CA LYS A 186 -20.65 -2.37 1.78
C LYS A 186 -19.76 -3.19 2.70
N GLU A 187 -18.46 -2.92 2.72
CA GLU A 187 -17.50 -3.62 3.57
C GLU A 187 -17.79 -3.40 5.06
N LYS A 188 -18.13 -2.17 5.46
CA LYS A 188 -18.53 -1.87 6.84
C LYS A 188 -19.75 -2.67 7.28
N ARG A 189 -20.76 -2.76 6.40
CA ARG A 189 -22.02 -3.48 6.66
C ARG A 189 -21.85 -4.98 6.71
N LYS A 190 -20.94 -5.53 5.89
CA LYS A 190 -20.61 -6.95 5.81
C LYS A 190 -20.37 -7.57 7.19
N TYR A 191 -19.64 -6.85 8.06
CA TYR A 191 -19.27 -7.33 9.40
C TYR A 191 -20.05 -6.66 10.54
N SER A 192 -21.20 -6.04 10.24
CA SER A 192 -21.92 -5.23 11.24
C SER A 192 -22.40 -6.03 12.45
N ARG A 193 -22.73 -7.33 12.27
CA ARG A 193 -23.21 -8.20 13.35
C ARG A 193 -22.05 -8.62 14.26
N GLU A 194 -20.96 -9.06 13.67
CA GLU A 194 -19.73 -9.49 14.32
C GLU A 194 -19.12 -8.34 15.12
N VAL A 195 -19.07 -7.14 14.55
CA VAL A 195 -18.59 -5.94 15.25
C VAL A 195 -19.50 -5.57 16.42
N ALA A 196 -20.83 -5.75 16.29
CA ALA A 196 -21.75 -5.51 17.39
C ALA A 196 -21.58 -6.52 18.53
N GLU A 197 -21.23 -7.77 18.22
CA GLU A 197 -20.86 -8.78 19.22
C GLU A 197 -19.55 -8.42 19.93
N LEU A 198 -18.51 -8.05 19.18
CA LEU A 198 -17.25 -7.57 19.74
C LEU A 198 -17.43 -6.34 20.63
N TYR A 199 -18.32 -5.42 20.25
CA TYR A 199 -18.63 -4.25 21.08
C TYR A 199 -19.31 -4.61 22.39
N ARG A 200 -20.10 -5.69 22.41
CA ARG A 200 -20.75 -6.24 23.62
C ARG A 200 -19.74 -6.98 24.50
N SER A 201 -18.75 -7.65 23.92
CA SER A 201 -17.65 -8.29 24.66
C SER A 201 -16.58 -7.31 25.15
N GLY A 202 -16.70 -6.01 24.82
CA GLY A 202 -15.81 -4.94 25.31
C GLY A 202 -14.77 -4.47 24.30
N THR A 203 -14.57 -5.19 23.19
CA THR A 203 -13.63 -4.82 22.13
C THR A 203 -14.16 -3.63 21.30
N LYS A 204 -13.37 -2.55 21.17
CA LYS A 204 -13.76 -1.38 20.37
C LYS A 204 -12.92 -1.28 19.09
N LEU A 205 -13.60 -1.48 17.96
CA LEU A 205 -13.04 -1.38 16.61
C LEU A 205 -13.34 -0.02 15.97
N ARG A 206 -12.40 0.49 15.17
CA ARG A 206 -12.59 1.69 14.34
C ARG A 206 -12.64 1.30 12.87
N PHE A 207 -13.59 1.87 12.11
CA PHE A 207 -13.62 1.70 10.66
C PHE A 207 -12.91 2.87 9.97
N PHE A 208 -11.81 2.61 9.25
CA PHE A 208 -11.07 3.64 8.51
C PHE A 208 -10.33 3.04 7.31
N GLY A 209 -10.37 3.75 6.18
CA GLY A 209 -9.73 3.31 4.93
C GLY A 209 -10.32 2.01 4.37
N GLY A 210 -11.65 1.84 4.50
CA GLY A 210 -12.37 0.66 4.03
C GLY A 210 -12.18 -0.60 4.85
N ARG A 211 -11.65 -0.53 6.08
CA ARG A 211 -11.41 -1.72 6.93
C ARG A 211 -11.78 -1.44 8.38
N TRP A 212 -12.26 -2.47 9.06
CA TRP A 212 -12.30 -2.50 10.53
C TRP A 212 -10.88 -2.72 11.04
N ARG A 213 -10.46 -1.92 12.01
CA ARG A 213 -9.16 -2.00 12.65
C ARG A 213 -9.35 -2.08 14.16
N SER A 214 -8.67 -3.06 14.74
CA SER A 214 -8.38 -3.12 16.16
C SER A 214 -7.09 -2.35 16.44
N SER A 215 -6.83 -1.99 17.69
CA SER A 215 -5.60 -1.34 18.15
C SER A 215 -4.46 -2.35 18.27
N ASP A 216 -4.19 -3.15 17.23
CA ASP A 216 -3.23 -4.27 17.29
C ASP A 216 -1.75 -3.82 17.33
N ALA A 217 -1.52 -2.51 17.32
CA ALA A 217 -0.25 -1.87 17.66
C ALA A 217 -0.51 -0.42 18.12
N GLY A 218 0.20 0.03 19.16
CA GLY A 218 0.08 1.37 19.72
C GLY A 218 -0.12 1.35 21.22
N ASP A 219 -0.85 2.34 21.74
CA ASP A 219 -1.17 2.48 23.16
C ASP A 219 -2.28 1.49 23.59
N PHE A 220 -1.91 0.47 24.36
CA PHE A 220 -2.82 -0.54 24.88
C PHE A 220 -3.47 -0.14 26.22
N ASN A 221 -3.05 0.97 26.83
CA ASN A 221 -3.55 1.46 28.13
C ASN A 221 -3.49 0.45 29.29
N PHE A 222 -2.59 -0.54 29.22
CA PHE A 222 -2.24 -1.42 30.33
C PHE A 222 -0.76 -1.79 30.29
N VAL A 223 -0.26 -2.37 31.39
CA VAL A 223 1.11 -2.86 31.53
C VAL A 223 1.13 -4.37 31.72
N PHE A 224 2.09 -5.09 31.13
CA PHE A 224 2.20 -6.54 31.32
C PHE A 224 2.77 -6.87 32.70
N ASN A 225 3.91 -6.27 33.05
CA ASN A 225 4.60 -6.51 34.31
C ASN A 225 4.66 -5.24 35.16
N LEU A 226 3.96 -5.21 36.30
CA LEU A 226 3.91 -4.03 37.17
C LEU A 226 5.28 -3.58 37.72
N GLU A 227 6.24 -4.49 37.89
CA GLU A 227 7.56 -4.17 38.45
C GLU A 227 8.51 -3.59 37.39
N LEU A 228 8.36 -4.02 36.14
CA LEU A 228 9.23 -3.65 35.02
C LEU A 228 8.65 -2.54 34.14
N ASP A 229 7.34 -2.53 33.96
CA ASP A 229 6.61 -1.67 33.02
C ASP A 229 5.92 -0.49 33.71
N LYS A 230 5.98 -0.37 35.04
CA LYS A 230 5.37 0.74 35.77
C LYS A 230 6.27 1.27 36.89
N LYS A 231 6.25 2.59 37.08
CA LYS A 231 6.83 3.30 38.23
C LYS A 231 5.84 4.36 38.72
N GLY A 232 5.54 4.36 40.02
CA GLY A 232 4.61 5.31 40.64
C GLY A 232 3.13 5.02 40.34
N GLY A 233 2.24 5.78 40.99
CA GLY A 233 0.79 5.66 40.84
C GLY A 233 0.19 4.38 41.44
N ASN A 234 -1.08 4.12 41.13
CA ASN A 234 -1.81 2.95 41.63
C ASN A 234 -1.36 1.65 40.94
N SER A 235 -1.08 0.59 41.69
CA SER A 235 -0.74 -0.74 41.17
C SER A 235 -1.93 -1.47 40.52
N ASN A 236 -3.16 -1.04 40.82
CA ASN A 236 -4.38 -1.57 40.22
C ASN A 236 -4.56 -1.03 38.78
N THR A 237 -3.96 -1.72 37.82
CA THR A 237 -4.06 -1.42 36.38
C THR A 237 -5.21 -2.20 35.72
N ASN A 238 -5.48 -1.95 34.44
CA ASN A 238 -6.58 -2.59 33.71
C ASN A 238 -6.35 -4.10 33.49
N PHE A 239 -6.60 -4.90 34.52
CA PHE A 239 -6.32 -6.34 34.55
C PHE A 239 -7.16 -7.13 33.54
N LYS A 240 -8.37 -6.66 33.22
CA LYS A 240 -9.26 -7.29 32.23
C LYS A 240 -8.65 -7.21 30.83
N ALA A 241 -8.28 -6.01 30.40
CA ALA A 241 -7.63 -5.79 29.11
C ALA A 241 -6.31 -6.56 29.00
N ARG A 242 -5.51 -6.59 30.08
CA ARG A 242 -4.29 -7.39 30.15
C ARG A 242 -4.57 -8.89 29.96
N ALA A 243 -5.57 -9.43 30.64
CA ALA A 243 -5.92 -10.86 30.56
C ALA A 243 -6.40 -11.25 29.15
N GLU A 244 -7.24 -10.42 28.53
CA GLU A 244 -7.69 -10.63 27.15
C GLU A 244 -6.52 -10.57 26.15
N CYS A 245 -5.61 -9.61 26.32
CA CYS A 245 -4.43 -9.51 25.46
C CYS A 245 -3.51 -10.74 25.61
N LEU A 246 -3.29 -11.23 26.84
CA LEU A 246 -2.52 -12.46 27.08
C LEU A 246 -3.20 -13.69 26.43
N ALA A 247 -4.53 -13.77 26.47
CA ALA A 247 -5.28 -14.83 25.79
C ALA A 247 -5.11 -14.76 24.25
N LEU A 248 -5.14 -13.56 23.67
CA LEU A 248 -4.87 -13.33 22.25
C LEU A 248 -3.44 -13.71 21.88
N MET A 249 -2.45 -13.29 22.68
CA MET A 249 -1.05 -13.63 22.48
C MET A 249 -0.84 -15.15 22.47
N THR A 250 -1.48 -15.85 23.41
CA THR A 250 -1.39 -17.30 23.50
C THR A 250 -2.05 -17.97 22.28
N SER A 251 -3.26 -17.54 21.91
CA SER A 251 -4.05 -18.14 20.82
C SER A 251 -3.41 -17.95 19.44
N HIS A 252 -2.74 -16.82 19.22
CA HIS A 252 -2.13 -16.48 17.92
C HIS A 252 -0.59 -16.59 17.92
N HIS A 253 0.00 -17.16 18.98
CA HIS A 253 1.44 -17.25 19.17
C HIS A 253 2.16 -15.91 18.95
N LEU A 254 1.60 -14.84 19.51
CA LEU A 254 2.19 -13.50 19.48
C LEU A 254 3.05 -13.29 20.73
N LEU A 255 4.11 -12.50 20.57
CA LEU A 255 4.96 -12.07 21.66
C LEU A 255 5.25 -10.58 21.56
N ASP A 256 5.46 -9.94 22.71
CA ASP A 256 5.97 -8.57 22.77
C ASP A 256 7.46 -8.61 22.42
N ILE A 257 7.78 -8.18 21.20
CA ILE A 257 9.14 -8.32 20.65
C ILE A 257 10.16 -7.50 21.44
N TRP A 258 9.76 -6.36 22.02
CA TRP A 258 10.70 -5.56 22.79
C TRP A 258 11.05 -6.25 24.10
N ARG A 259 10.04 -6.77 24.82
CA ARG A 259 10.23 -7.48 26.09
C ARG A 259 10.99 -8.79 25.91
N GLU A 260 10.75 -9.51 24.81
CA GLU A 260 11.50 -10.71 24.44
C GLU A 260 13.00 -10.44 24.30
N ARG A 261 13.37 -9.31 23.67
CA ARG A 261 14.77 -8.91 23.49
C ARG A 261 15.38 -8.26 24.74
N ASN A 262 14.54 -7.73 25.63
CA ASN A 262 14.96 -6.98 26.81
C ASN A 262 14.21 -7.46 28.07
N PRO A 263 14.45 -8.70 28.54
CA PRO A 263 13.62 -9.29 29.59
C PRO A 263 13.63 -8.51 30.92
N CYS A 264 14.78 -7.95 31.29
CA CYS A 264 14.98 -7.30 32.59
C CYS A 264 15.05 -5.78 32.53
N LEU A 265 15.10 -5.17 31.33
CA LEU A 265 15.27 -3.72 31.23
C LEU A 265 13.96 -2.99 31.50
N LYS A 266 14.06 -1.87 32.21
CA LYS A 266 12.94 -0.95 32.43
C LYS A 266 13.00 0.16 31.40
N TYR A 267 11.93 0.32 30.63
CA TYR A 267 11.75 1.44 29.73
C TYR A 267 10.27 1.78 29.72
N PHE A 268 9.94 3.07 29.79
CA PHE A 268 8.57 3.55 29.84
C PHE A 268 8.29 4.33 28.55
N THR A 269 7.12 4.09 27.97
CA THR A 269 6.70 4.81 26.76
C THR A 269 5.79 5.96 27.09
N TRP A 270 5.29 6.08 28.32
CA TRP A 270 4.48 7.19 28.79
C TRP A 270 4.97 7.71 30.13
N SER A 271 5.00 9.04 30.27
CA SER A 271 5.36 9.71 31.52
C SER A 271 4.40 10.86 31.83
N SER A 272 3.85 10.87 33.04
CA SER A 272 2.95 11.93 33.50
C SER A 272 3.70 13.24 33.80
N ASN A 273 2.99 14.37 33.70
CA ASN A 273 3.53 15.69 34.07
C ASN A 273 3.42 16.03 35.58
N ILE A 274 2.96 15.11 36.43
CA ILE A 274 2.78 15.33 37.88
C ILE A 274 4.04 14.96 38.69
N THR A 275 4.15 15.42 39.94
CA THR A 275 5.27 15.09 40.85
C THR A 275 4.72 14.48 42.15
N PRO A 276 5.13 13.26 42.56
CA PRO A 276 6.05 12.37 41.85
C PRO A 276 5.45 11.81 40.54
N GLY A 277 6.29 11.63 39.53
CA GLY A 277 5.91 11.17 38.20
C GLY A 277 5.41 9.73 38.18
N ILE A 278 4.36 9.48 37.40
CA ILE A 278 3.91 8.14 37.01
C ILE A 278 4.49 7.83 35.64
N HIS A 279 5.11 6.66 35.51
CA HIS A 279 5.70 6.18 34.26
C HIS A 279 5.15 4.79 33.94
N CYS A 280 4.76 4.57 32.68
CA CYS A 280 4.20 3.31 32.22
C CYS A 280 4.74 2.93 30.83
N ARG A 281 4.91 1.63 30.58
CA ARG A 281 5.13 1.10 29.22
C ARG A 281 3.79 0.66 28.64
N LEU A 282 3.14 1.56 27.93
CA LEU A 282 1.79 1.37 27.38
C LEU A 282 1.82 0.99 25.90
N ASP A 283 2.92 1.31 25.21
CA ASP A 283 3.07 1.15 23.77
C ASP A 283 4.00 -0.03 23.47
N PHE A 284 3.51 -1.00 22.71
CA PHE A 284 4.31 -2.17 22.30
C PHE A 284 3.84 -2.75 20.96
N PHE A 285 4.69 -3.58 20.36
CA PHE A 285 4.35 -4.36 19.16
C PHE A 285 4.23 -5.83 19.54
N LEU A 286 3.06 -6.40 19.26
CA LEU A 286 2.86 -7.85 19.31
C LEU A 286 3.21 -8.42 17.94
N VAL A 287 4.15 -9.36 17.91
CA VAL A 287 4.59 -9.99 16.66
C VAL A 287 4.43 -11.49 16.76
N ALA A 288 3.94 -12.10 15.68
CA ALA A 288 3.85 -13.55 15.60
C ALA A 288 5.25 -14.17 15.71
N LYS A 289 5.39 -15.20 16.55
CA LYS A 289 6.66 -15.85 16.88
C LYS A 289 7.47 -16.25 15.64
N HIS A 290 6.80 -16.69 14.58
CA HIS A 290 7.45 -17.08 13.33
C HIS A 290 8.03 -15.90 12.54
N LEU A 291 7.60 -14.65 12.79
CA LEU A 291 8.11 -13.44 12.12
C LEU A 291 9.26 -12.76 12.88
N CYS A 292 9.62 -13.23 14.07
CA CYS A 292 10.66 -12.60 14.90
C CYS A 292 12.02 -12.49 14.20
N HIS A 293 12.35 -13.46 13.33
CA HIS A 293 13.58 -13.48 12.55
C HIS A 293 13.64 -12.37 11.49
N ALA A 294 12.48 -11.91 11.01
CA ALA A 294 12.40 -10.83 10.02
C ALA A 294 12.55 -9.44 10.66
N ILE A 295 12.48 -9.33 11.98
CA ILE A 295 12.59 -8.05 12.69
C ILE A 295 14.07 -7.74 12.88
N SER A 296 14.57 -6.67 12.26
CA SER A 296 15.95 -6.22 12.46
C SER A 296 16.12 -5.44 13.75
N ASN A 297 15.23 -4.49 14.03
CA ASN A 297 15.38 -3.59 15.16
C ASN A 297 14.06 -3.24 15.85
N VAL A 298 14.11 -2.99 17.15
CA VAL A 298 13.04 -2.41 17.95
C VAL A 298 13.67 -1.31 18.81
N SER A 299 13.31 -0.06 18.54
CA SER A 299 13.90 1.10 19.22
C SER A 299 12.82 2.07 19.69
N PHE A 300 13.17 2.89 20.67
CA PHE A 300 12.34 3.99 21.10
C PHE A 300 12.94 5.32 20.69
N SER A 301 12.09 6.30 20.43
CA SER A 301 12.53 7.69 20.30
C SER A 301 11.59 8.61 21.07
N PRO A 302 12.10 9.70 21.66
CA PRO A 302 11.28 10.66 22.38
C PRO A 302 10.13 11.22 21.50
N GLY A 303 8.94 11.35 22.10
CA GLY A 303 7.81 11.99 21.46
C GLY A 303 7.99 13.49 21.32
N ILE A 304 7.66 14.05 20.16
CA ILE A 304 7.66 15.50 19.96
C ILE A 304 6.30 16.02 20.43
N GLN A 305 6.31 16.83 21.48
CA GLN A 305 5.09 17.40 22.09
C GLN A 305 4.07 16.34 22.55
N SER A 306 4.54 15.13 22.84
CA SER A 306 3.74 14.05 23.41
C SER A 306 4.34 13.62 24.74
N ASP A 307 3.47 13.24 25.66
CA ASP A 307 3.79 12.49 26.87
C ASP A 307 4.12 11.02 26.59
N HIS A 308 4.00 10.58 25.33
CA HIS A 308 4.43 9.26 24.86
C HIS A 308 5.73 9.30 24.03
N SER A 309 6.60 8.32 24.22
CA SER A 309 7.73 7.99 23.34
C SER A 309 7.27 7.13 22.16
N PHE A 310 7.83 7.38 20.98
CA PHE A 310 7.59 6.54 19.81
C PHE A 310 8.24 5.17 19.97
N VAL A 311 7.49 4.12 19.63
CA VAL A 311 8.03 2.77 19.44
C VAL A 311 8.21 2.52 17.96
N GLN A 312 9.42 2.17 17.54
CA GLN A 312 9.76 1.89 16.15
C GLN A 312 10.15 0.43 15.97
N LEU A 313 9.46 -0.25 15.05
CA LEU A 313 9.74 -1.62 14.62
C LEU A 313 10.30 -1.60 13.19
N THR A 314 11.49 -2.16 12.98
CA THR A 314 12.09 -2.31 11.65
C THR A 314 12.02 -3.77 11.22
N ILE A 315 11.39 -4.01 10.08
CA ILE A 315 11.26 -5.35 9.46
C ILE A 315 12.16 -5.40 8.22
N SER A 316 13.07 -6.37 8.21
CA SER A 316 13.92 -6.67 7.07
C SER A 316 13.13 -7.47 6.04
N HIS A 317 12.79 -6.82 4.93
CA HIS A 317 12.28 -7.48 3.72
C HIS A 317 13.30 -7.29 2.60
N GLN A 318 13.31 -8.18 1.60
CA GLN A 318 14.08 -7.96 0.38
C GLN A 318 13.65 -6.63 -0.25
N SER A 319 14.49 -5.61 -0.09
CA SER A 319 14.25 -4.27 -0.61
C SER A 319 15.10 -4.05 -1.84
N PHE A 320 14.47 -3.65 -2.94
CA PHE A 320 15.19 -3.15 -4.11
C PHE A 320 15.92 -1.85 -3.72
N ARG A 321 17.21 -1.76 -4.03
CA ARG A 321 17.96 -0.52 -3.80
C ARG A 321 17.41 0.56 -4.71
N ARG A 322 16.64 1.50 -4.13
CA ARG A 322 16.24 2.70 -4.85
C ARG A 322 17.50 3.47 -5.22
N GLY A 323 17.67 3.76 -6.52
CA GLY A 323 18.78 4.59 -7.00
C GLY A 323 18.76 6.00 -6.37
N PRO A 324 19.87 6.75 -6.48
CA PRO A 324 20.05 8.06 -5.83
C PRO A 324 19.05 9.13 -6.28
N GLY A 325 18.28 8.87 -7.35
CA GLY A 325 17.32 9.80 -7.93
C GLY A 325 17.98 10.99 -8.61
N LEU A 326 17.16 11.91 -9.12
CA LEU A 326 17.65 13.17 -9.69
C LEU A 326 18.02 14.13 -8.55
N TRP A 327 19.26 14.60 -8.53
CA TRP A 327 19.70 15.62 -7.58
C TRP A 327 19.09 16.98 -7.93
N LYS A 328 18.55 17.66 -6.92
CA LYS A 328 18.01 19.02 -7.00
C LYS A 328 18.62 19.86 -5.87
N LEU A 329 19.00 21.10 -6.19
CA LEU A 329 19.51 22.04 -5.18
C LEU A 329 18.39 22.44 -4.22
N ASN A 330 18.72 22.52 -2.93
CA ASN A 330 17.81 23.11 -1.95
C ASN A 330 17.96 24.63 -1.98
N ASN A 331 16.94 25.33 -2.46
CA ASN A 331 16.97 26.80 -2.61
C ASN A 331 17.20 27.54 -1.28
N SER A 332 16.93 26.92 -0.12
CA SER A 332 17.25 27.56 1.16
C SER A 332 18.75 27.79 1.36
N LEU A 333 19.61 27.07 0.64
CA LEU A 333 21.07 27.26 0.69
C LEU A 333 21.51 28.56 0.01
N LEU A 334 20.70 29.12 -0.89
CA LEU A 334 21.00 30.38 -1.56
C LEU A 334 21.00 31.58 -0.59
N ASN A 335 20.42 31.41 0.60
CA ASN A 335 20.38 32.41 1.66
C ASN A 335 21.42 32.13 2.77
N ASP A 336 22.25 31.09 2.63
CA ASP A 336 23.28 30.73 3.61
C ASP A 336 24.55 31.54 3.31
N PRO A 337 25.05 32.41 4.23
CA PRO A 337 26.22 33.26 3.96
C PRO A 337 27.45 32.46 3.56
N ASP A 338 27.70 31.31 4.20
CA ASP A 338 28.85 30.45 3.90
C ASP A 338 28.75 29.87 2.49
N PHE A 339 27.53 29.57 2.04
CA PHE A 339 27.28 29.09 0.68
C PHE A 339 27.50 30.19 -0.36
N ILE A 340 27.03 31.41 -0.08
CA ILE A 340 27.18 32.55 -0.98
C ILE A 340 28.66 32.86 -1.19
N VAL A 341 29.44 32.95 -0.10
CA VAL A 341 30.89 33.18 -0.17
C VAL A 341 31.57 32.07 -0.95
N LEU A 342 31.32 30.79 -0.60
CA LEU A 342 31.92 29.65 -1.28
C LEU A 342 31.68 29.64 -2.80
N ILE A 343 30.46 29.94 -3.25
CA ILE A 343 30.13 29.92 -4.68
C ILE A 343 30.68 31.16 -5.39
N THR A 344 30.66 32.32 -4.74
CA THR A 344 31.20 33.57 -5.31
C THR A 344 32.70 33.44 -5.50
N ASP A 345 33.43 33.02 -4.46
CA ASP A 345 34.88 32.79 -4.52
C ASP A 345 35.23 31.74 -5.58
N LEU A 346 34.43 30.67 -5.70
CA LEU A 346 34.66 29.66 -6.74
C LEU A 346 34.52 30.25 -8.14
N ILE A 347 33.51 31.08 -8.38
CA ILE A 347 33.29 31.71 -9.68
C ILE A 347 34.44 32.68 -9.99
N GLU A 348 34.83 33.53 -9.04
CA GLU A 348 35.91 34.50 -9.21
C GLU A 348 37.28 33.83 -9.46
N ASN A 349 37.58 32.77 -8.71
CA ASN A 349 38.79 31.97 -8.90
C ASN A 349 38.83 31.29 -10.27
N GLU A 350 37.74 30.63 -10.68
CA GLU A 350 37.71 29.96 -11.99
C GLU A 350 37.73 30.98 -13.15
N LEU A 351 37.12 32.17 -12.99
CA LEU A 351 37.19 33.24 -13.98
C LEU A 351 38.60 33.82 -14.13
N SER A 352 39.37 33.92 -13.04
CA SER A 352 40.74 34.45 -13.03
C SER A 352 41.80 33.44 -13.49
N HIS A 353 41.62 32.15 -13.22
CA HIS A 353 42.61 31.10 -13.52
C HIS A 353 42.49 30.50 -14.93
N THR A 354 41.33 30.63 -15.59
CA THR A 354 41.20 30.17 -16.99
C THR A 354 41.75 31.22 -17.95
N ASN A 355 42.92 30.97 -18.54
CA ASN A 355 43.46 31.79 -19.62
C ASN A 355 42.43 31.89 -20.77
N ALA A 356 41.87 33.09 -20.96
CA ALA A 356 40.84 33.38 -21.96
C ALA A 356 41.28 33.12 -23.42
N VAL A 357 42.58 32.89 -23.64
CA VAL A 357 43.20 32.74 -24.97
C VAL A 357 43.07 31.32 -25.54
N PHE A 358 42.80 30.29 -24.71
CA PHE A 358 42.87 28.88 -25.14
C PHE A 358 41.59 28.05 -24.96
N PHE A 359 40.52 28.63 -24.42
CA PHE A 359 39.26 27.90 -24.19
C PHE A 359 38.08 28.57 -24.90
N ASP A 360 37.34 27.78 -25.67
CA ASP A 360 36.03 28.17 -26.22
C ASP A 360 35.10 28.66 -25.08
N PRO A 361 34.41 29.80 -25.23
CA PRO A 361 33.54 30.35 -24.20
C PRO A 361 32.45 29.38 -23.70
N CYS A 362 31.92 28.51 -24.56
CA CYS A 362 30.90 27.54 -24.18
C CYS A 362 31.51 26.44 -23.29
N ILE A 363 32.69 25.94 -23.66
CA ILE A 363 33.42 24.93 -22.85
C ILE A 363 33.80 25.51 -21.48
N ARG A 364 34.25 26.77 -21.44
CA ARG A 364 34.55 27.48 -20.20
C ARG A 364 33.31 27.59 -19.29
N TRP A 365 32.16 27.95 -19.86
CA TRP A 365 30.92 28.06 -19.12
C TRP A 365 30.45 26.71 -18.57
N ASP A 366 30.53 25.64 -19.35
CA ASP A 366 30.13 24.31 -18.92
C ASP A 366 31.07 23.74 -17.84
N PHE A 367 32.36 24.06 -17.90
CA PHE A 367 33.31 23.72 -16.84
C PHE A 367 32.98 24.43 -15.52
N ILE A 368 32.67 25.73 -15.57
CA ILE A 368 32.26 26.51 -14.40
C ILE A 368 30.96 25.93 -13.80
N LYS A 369 29.95 25.64 -14.62
CA LYS A 369 28.71 24.98 -14.16
C LYS A 369 28.99 23.65 -13.47
N PHE A 370 29.90 22.86 -14.02
CA PHE A 370 30.29 21.57 -13.45
C PHE A 370 30.92 21.76 -12.06
N LYS A 371 31.84 22.71 -11.91
CA LYS A 371 32.48 23.05 -10.62
C LYS A 371 31.46 23.56 -9.61
N ILE A 372 30.59 24.48 -10.01
CA ILE A 372 29.48 24.97 -9.18
C ILE A 372 28.63 23.79 -8.71
N ARG A 373 28.21 22.90 -9.62
CA ARG A 373 27.40 21.73 -9.28
C ARG A 373 28.11 20.84 -8.26
N GLN A 374 29.41 20.57 -8.42
CA GLN A 374 30.18 19.78 -7.46
C GLN A 374 30.23 20.44 -6.08
N ALA A 375 30.51 21.75 -6.02
CA ALA A 375 30.52 22.52 -4.79
C ALA A 375 29.16 22.52 -4.10
N CYS A 376 28.08 22.73 -4.85
CA CYS A 376 26.71 22.68 -4.33
C CYS A 376 26.38 21.31 -3.71
N ILE A 377 26.73 20.21 -4.38
CA ILE A 377 26.50 18.85 -3.88
C ILE A 377 27.31 18.62 -2.60
N LYS A 378 28.59 19.01 -2.58
CA LYS A 378 29.47 18.84 -1.42
C LYS A 378 28.95 19.61 -0.21
N PHE A 379 28.64 20.90 -0.38
CA PHE A 379 28.11 21.75 0.68
C PHE A 379 26.77 21.23 1.20
N SER A 380 25.86 20.84 0.30
CA SER A 380 24.56 20.26 0.67
C SER A 380 24.71 19.00 1.54
N LYS A 381 25.63 18.10 1.17
CA LYS A 381 25.91 16.88 1.93
C LYS A 381 26.50 17.20 3.30
N GLN A 382 27.42 18.17 3.38
CA GLN A 382 28.00 18.60 4.63
C GLN A 382 26.93 19.19 5.56
N LYS A 383 26.14 20.16 5.08
CA LYS A 383 25.06 20.78 5.88
C LYS A 383 24.04 19.75 6.34
N ALA A 384 23.70 18.77 5.50
CA ALA A 384 22.80 17.67 5.87
C ALA A 384 23.39 16.77 6.98
N ARG A 385 24.69 16.46 6.92
CA ARG A 385 25.39 15.69 7.96
C ARG A 385 25.46 16.45 9.29
N GLU A 386 25.83 17.73 9.26
CA GLU A 386 25.86 18.59 10.45
C GLU A 386 24.49 18.65 11.13
N ARG A 387 23.43 18.81 10.34
CA ARG A 387 22.05 18.80 10.81
C ARG A 387 21.67 17.46 11.46
N THR A 388 21.97 16.34 10.79
CA THR A 388 21.69 15.00 11.32
C THR A 388 22.43 14.76 12.64
N ARG A 389 23.70 15.16 12.74
CA ARG A 389 24.48 15.07 13.98
C ARG A 389 23.88 15.91 15.10
N LYS A 390 23.46 17.15 14.83
CA LYS A 390 22.80 18.00 15.84
C LYS A 390 21.52 17.33 16.37
N GLU A 391 20.71 16.78 15.48
CA GLU A 391 19.50 16.04 15.86
C GLU A 391 19.80 14.82 16.72
N GLU A 392 20.78 13.99 16.32
CA GLU A 392 21.23 12.85 17.11
C GLU A 392 21.72 13.26 18.50
N THR A 393 22.50 14.34 18.60
CA THR A 393 22.96 14.88 19.88
C THR A 393 21.81 15.29 20.79
N ILE A 394 20.81 16.01 20.25
CA ILE A 394 19.64 16.45 21.02
C ILE A 394 18.81 15.25 21.47
N LEU A 395 18.57 14.27 20.58
CA LEU A 395 17.82 13.06 20.91
C LEU A 395 18.53 12.22 21.98
N ASN A 396 19.86 12.06 21.88
CA ASN A 396 20.64 11.35 22.89
C ASN A 396 20.64 12.08 24.24
N ARG A 397 20.69 13.43 24.23
CA ARG A 397 20.55 14.25 25.44
C ARG A 397 19.19 14.04 26.09
N ILE A 398 18.11 14.06 25.31
CA ILE A 398 16.74 13.81 25.81
C ILE A 398 16.65 12.40 26.42
N ALA A 399 17.12 11.36 25.70
CA ALA A 399 17.07 9.99 26.20
C ALA A 399 17.85 9.81 27.52
N SER A 400 19.02 10.44 27.65
CA SER A 400 19.81 10.43 28.88
C SER A 400 19.11 11.14 30.05
N LEU A 401 18.45 12.28 29.77
CA LEU A 401 17.69 13.03 30.77
C LEU A 401 16.43 12.28 31.22
N GLU A 402 15.70 11.65 30.30
CA GLU A 402 14.57 10.75 30.61
C GLU A 402 15.04 9.58 31.49
N GLN A 403 16.16 8.96 31.16
CA GLN A 403 16.73 7.87 31.96
C GLN A 403 17.16 8.34 33.36
N SER A 404 17.74 9.54 33.46
CA SER A 404 18.12 10.14 34.75
C SER A 404 16.89 10.42 35.62
N LEU A 405 15.79 10.92 35.03
CA LEU A 405 14.52 11.10 35.74
C LEU A 405 13.92 9.77 36.21
N PHE A 406 14.14 8.68 35.48
CA PHE A 406 13.75 7.35 35.95
C PHE A 406 14.54 6.87 37.16
N VAL A 407 15.75 7.37 37.40
CA VAL A 407 16.55 7.03 38.59
C VAL A 407 16.21 7.97 39.74
N CYS A 408 16.34 9.28 39.53
CA CYS A 408 16.09 10.31 40.54
C CYS A 408 15.33 11.48 39.92
N GLU A 409 14.17 11.81 40.49
CA GLU A 409 13.34 12.87 39.96
C GLU A 409 13.71 14.21 40.59
N THR A 410 14.40 15.06 39.83
CA THR A 410 14.76 16.42 40.26
C THR A 410 14.08 17.46 39.37
N ALA A 411 13.73 18.62 39.96
CA ALA A 411 13.15 19.73 39.21
C ALA A 411 14.12 20.28 38.14
N GLU A 412 15.43 20.21 38.42
CA GLU A 412 16.49 20.65 37.52
C GLU A 412 16.57 19.76 36.27
N THR A 413 16.62 18.43 36.42
CA THR A 413 16.66 17.50 35.28
C THR A 413 15.40 17.64 34.40
N ARG A 414 14.22 17.90 34.99
CA ARG A 414 13.00 18.20 34.23
C ARG A 414 13.07 19.53 33.46
N ALA A 415 13.70 20.55 34.02
CA ALA A 415 13.92 21.81 33.32
C ALA A 415 14.85 21.62 32.11
N GLN A 416 15.96 20.90 32.29
CA GLN A 416 16.89 20.54 31.21
C GLN A 416 16.22 19.69 30.12
N LEU A 417 15.33 18.77 30.50
CA LEU A 417 14.56 17.96 29.55
C LEU A 417 13.63 18.83 28.70
N ARG A 418 12.88 19.76 29.32
CA ARG A 418 11.99 20.69 28.61
C ARG A 418 12.75 21.61 27.66
N GLU A 419 13.93 22.06 28.07
CA GLU A 419 14.82 22.84 27.22
C GLU A 419 15.25 22.03 25.97
N ALA A 420 15.76 20.83 26.16
CA ALA A 420 16.20 19.96 25.06
C ALA A 420 15.04 19.58 24.12
N GLN A 421 13.84 19.33 24.66
CA GLN A 421 12.63 19.10 23.86
C GLN A 421 12.21 20.34 23.04
N SER A 422 12.36 21.54 23.60
CA SER A 422 12.09 22.81 22.91
C SER A 422 13.09 23.06 21.78
N GLU A 423 14.36 22.74 21.99
CA GLU A 423 15.41 22.78 20.98
C GLU A 423 15.10 21.81 19.81
N LEU A 424 14.71 20.57 20.14
CA LEU A 424 14.28 19.58 19.14
C LEU A 424 13.08 20.09 18.33
N LEU A 425 12.08 20.69 18.98
CA LEU A 425 10.89 21.22 18.32
C LEU A 425 11.23 22.32 17.32
N LEU A 426 12.11 23.26 17.69
CA LEU A 426 12.57 24.33 16.80
C LEU A 426 13.26 23.74 15.55
N TYR A 427 14.08 22.71 15.74
CA TYR A 427 14.72 22.00 14.64
C TYR A 427 13.72 21.25 13.74
N TYR A 428 12.68 20.65 14.32
CA TYR A 428 11.62 19.96 13.56
C TYR A 428 10.74 20.92 12.76
N ASN A 429 10.52 22.15 13.21
CA ASN A 429 9.79 23.17 12.44
C ASN A 429 10.43 23.41 11.07
N TYR A 430 11.76 23.44 10.98
CA TYR A 430 12.47 23.55 9.70
C TYR A 430 12.20 22.33 8.79
N LYS A 431 12.27 21.10 9.32
CA LYS A 431 11.95 19.87 8.57
C LYS A 431 10.49 19.84 8.12
N LEU A 432 9.58 20.33 8.96
CA LEU A 432 8.15 20.39 8.69
C LEU A 432 7.88 21.32 7.50
N GLN A 433 8.48 22.52 7.46
CA GLN A 433 8.37 23.44 6.32
C GLN A 433 8.80 22.77 5.01
N GLY A 434 9.95 22.08 5.00
CA GLY A 434 10.40 21.33 3.83
C GLY A 434 9.43 20.21 3.41
N THR A 435 8.79 19.55 4.38
CA THR A 435 7.80 18.50 4.13
C THR A 435 6.50 19.06 3.57
N ILE A 436 6.03 20.20 4.09
CA ILE A 436 4.86 20.94 3.57
C ILE A 436 5.08 21.28 2.09
N ILE A 437 6.23 21.84 1.73
CA ILE A 437 6.54 22.18 0.33
C ILE A 437 6.49 20.94 -0.57
N ARG A 438 7.14 19.84 -0.16
CA ARG A 438 7.16 18.58 -0.94
C ARG A 438 5.78 17.92 -1.05
N SER A 439 4.92 18.10 -0.04
CA SER A 439 3.57 17.54 -0.05
C SER A 439 2.64 18.19 -1.08
N ARG A 440 2.91 19.45 -1.46
CA ARG A 440 2.16 20.19 -2.49
C ARG A 440 2.55 19.83 -3.92
N ALA A 441 3.68 19.13 -4.10
CA ALA A 441 4.20 18.73 -5.40
C ALA A 441 3.76 17.31 -5.80
N ARG A 442 2.68 16.79 -5.20
CA ARG A 442 2.10 15.47 -5.49
C ARG A 442 0.69 15.58 -6.02
#